data_AF-A0A4R8K0C5-F1
#
_entry.id   AF-A0A4R8K0C5-F1
#
_cell.length_a   1.000
_cell.length_b   1.000
_cell.length_c   1.000
_cell.angle_alpha   90.00
_cell.angle_beta   90.00
_cell.angle_gamma   90.00
#
_symmetry.space_group_name_H-M   'P 1'
#
loop_
_entity.id
_entity.type
_entity.pdbx_description
1 polymer ?
#
loop_
_entity_poly.entity_id
_entity_poly.type
_entity_poly.pdbx_seq_one_letter_code
_entity_poly.pdbx_strand_id
1 'polypeptide(L)'
;MQDIDGLVESVNNLAAHSKRVSSSLGARALVLGKFLEVATPHLTIAQCSVIGQAFKRGIEDVMALMDDTALPQEFHSELLSLTNTIAADLEGQSGRAGR
;
A
#
# COMPACT_ATOMS: atom_id res chain seq x y z
N MET A 1 22.19 -28.74 24.68
CA MET A 1 21.80 -29.25 23.35
C MET A 1 20.32 -28.98 23.08
N GLN A 2 19.39 -29.35 23.97
CA GLN A 2 17.94 -29.09 23.82
C GLN A 2 17.54 -27.61 23.62
N ASP A 3 18.28 -26.68 24.22
CA ASP A 3 17.98 -25.24 24.15
C ASP A 3 18.28 -24.62 22.76
N ILE A 4 19.27 -25.17 22.06
CA ILE A 4 19.66 -24.73 20.70
C ILE A 4 18.65 -25.25 19.68
N ASP A 5 18.19 -26.50 19.83
CA ASP A 5 17.21 -27.10 18.92
C ASP A 5 15.85 -26.38 19.00
N GLY A 6 15.39 -26.04 20.21
CA GLY A 6 14.16 -25.27 20.41
C GLY A 6 14.25 -23.82 19.89
N LEU A 7 15.43 -23.20 19.98
CA LEU A 7 15.69 -21.89 19.39
C LEU A 7 15.66 -21.95 17.85
N VAL A 8 16.29 -22.98 17.25
CA VAL A 8 16.29 -23.19 15.79
C VAL A 8 14.86 -23.42 15.26
N GLU A 9 14.05 -24.21 15.97
CA GLU A 9 12.64 -24.43 15.62
C GLU A 9 11.83 -23.12 15.68
N SER A 10 12.05 -22.31 16.71
CA SER A 10 11.39 -21.00 16.86
C SER A 10 11.76 -20.03 15.75
N VAL A 11 13.03 -19.97 15.35
CA VAL A 11 13.51 -19.14 14.23
C VAL A 11 12.90 -19.62 12.90
N ASN A 12 12.83 -20.93 12.67
CA ASN A 12 12.20 -21.49 11.47
C ASN A 12 10.71 -21.16 11.39
N ASN A 13 10.00 -21.25 12.52
CA ASN A 13 8.59 -20.89 12.60
C ASN A 13 8.36 -19.40 12.35
N LEU A 14 9.18 -18.53 12.93
CA LEU A 14 9.15 -17.09 12.67
C LEU A 14 9.43 -16.79 11.19
N ALA A 15 10.46 -17.40 10.61
CA ALA A 15 10.80 -17.21 9.19
C ALA A 15 9.66 -17.68 8.27
N ALA A 16 9.04 -18.83 8.57
CA ALA A 16 7.90 -19.35 7.82
C ALA A 16 6.68 -18.41 7.95
N HIS A 17 6.42 -17.87 9.13
CA HIS A 17 5.34 -16.91 9.35
C HIS A 17 5.57 -15.61 8.58
N SER A 18 6.76 -15.02 8.72
CA SER A 18 7.17 -13.81 8.01
C SER A 18 7.07 -13.99 6.49
N LYS A 19 7.49 -15.15 5.96
CA LYS A 19 7.38 -15.48 4.53
C LYS A 19 5.92 -15.55 4.07
N ARG A 20 5.02 -16.12 4.88
CA ARG A 20 3.58 -16.18 4.54
C ARG A 20 2.96 -14.79 4.52
N VAL A 21 3.25 -13.98 5.54
CA VAL A 21 2.73 -12.60 5.64
C VAL A 21 3.26 -11.75 4.48
N SER A 22 4.57 -11.78 4.21
CA SER A 22 5.18 -11.02 3.12
C SER A 22 4.69 -11.49 1.75
N SER A 23 4.54 -12.80 1.54
CA SER A 23 4.00 -13.35 0.30
C SER A 23 2.55 -12.93 0.06
N SER A 24 1.70 -12.99 1.10
CA SER A 24 0.31 -12.52 1.01
C SER A 24 0.23 -11.03 0.72
N LEU A 25 1.05 -10.22 1.38
CA LEU A 25 1.08 -8.77 1.16
C LEU A 25 1.55 -8.44 -0.26
N GLY A 26 2.61 -9.10 -0.73
CA GLY A 26 3.12 -8.96 -2.08
C GLY A 26 2.09 -9.37 -3.15
N ALA A 27 1.37 -10.48 -2.95
CA ALA A 27 0.31 -10.90 -3.84
C ALA A 27 -0.82 -9.85 -3.93
N ARG A 28 -1.24 -9.28 -2.79
CA ARG A 28 -2.25 -8.21 -2.75
C ARG A 28 -1.76 -6.95 -3.47
N ALA A 29 -0.51 -6.55 -3.23
CA ALA A 29 0.08 -5.38 -3.88
C ALA A 29 0.11 -5.55 -5.41
N LEU A 30 0.49 -6.72 -5.91
CA LEU A 30 0.49 -7.02 -7.35
C LEU A 30 -0.93 -6.96 -7.96
N VAL A 31 -1.92 -7.56 -7.29
CA VAL A 31 -3.31 -7.56 -7.77
C VAL A 31 -3.88 -6.13 -7.79
N LEU A 32 -3.68 -5.36 -6.71
CA LEU A 32 -4.18 -3.99 -6.61
C LEU A 32 -3.46 -3.06 -7.61
N GLY A 33 -2.15 -3.20 -7.75
CA GLY A 33 -1.38 -2.47 -8.75
C GLY A 33 -1.88 -2.75 -10.16
N LYS A 34 -2.11 -4.03 -10.51
CA LYS A 34 -2.63 -4.38 -11.83
C LYS A 34 -4.05 -3.90 -12.05
N PHE A 35 -4.88 -3.93 -11.00
CA PHE A 35 -6.23 -3.39 -11.06
C PHE A 35 -6.21 -1.90 -11.35
N LEU A 36 -5.37 -1.12 -10.69
CA LEU A 36 -5.23 0.32 -10.94
C LEU A 36 -4.77 0.58 -12.38
N GLU A 37 -3.71 -0.10 -12.86
CA GLU A 37 -3.24 0.04 -14.25
C GLU A 37 -4.34 -0.17 -15.29
N VAL A 38 -5.24 -1.13 -15.06
CA VAL A 38 -6.35 -1.45 -15.96
C VAL A 38 -7.52 -0.50 -15.77
N ALA A 39 -7.88 -0.16 -14.53
CA ALA A 39 -9.08 0.59 -14.21
C ALA A 39 -8.92 2.09 -14.52
N THR A 40 -7.79 2.69 -14.15
CA THR A 40 -7.63 4.15 -14.20
C THR A 40 -7.86 4.72 -15.61
N PRO A 41 -7.34 4.14 -16.71
CA PRO A 41 -7.59 4.61 -18.08
C PRO A 41 -9.07 4.67 -18.50
N HIS A 42 -9.97 3.97 -17.80
CA HIS A 42 -11.39 3.92 -18.10
C HIS A 42 -12.22 4.88 -17.25
N LEU A 43 -11.59 5.60 -16.32
CA LEU A 43 -12.27 6.60 -15.49
C LEU A 43 -12.43 7.91 -16.27
N THR A 44 -13.60 8.52 -16.11
CA THR A 44 -13.82 9.89 -16.58
C THR A 44 -13.06 10.89 -15.70
N ILE A 45 -12.83 12.10 -16.21
CA ILE A 45 -12.21 13.22 -15.48
C ILE A 45 -12.88 13.43 -14.12
N ALA A 46 -14.21 13.48 -14.10
CA ALA A 46 -14.99 13.69 -12.88
C ALA A 46 -14.78 12.54 -11.87
N GLN A 47 -14.73 11.29 -12.36
CA GLN A 47 -14.46 10.13 -11.51
C GLN A 47 -13.04 10.16 -10.96
N CYS A 48 -12.02 10.50 -11.76
CA CYS A 48 -10.65 10.66 -11.28
C CYS A 48 -10.54 11.69 -10.16
N SER A 49 -11.22 12.83 -10.30
CA SER A 49 -11.23 13.87 -9.27
C SER A 49 -11.89 13.40 -7.97
N VAL A 50 -13.08 12.79 -8.06
CA VAL A 50 -13.81 12.27 -6.89
C VAL A 50 -13.03 11.15 -6.20
N ILE A 51 -12.51 10.20 -6.96
CA ILE A 51 -11.72 9.07 -6.43
C ILE A 51 -10.43 9.57 -5.81
N GLY A 52 -9.72 10.52 -6.45
CA GLY A 52 -8.49 11.08 -5.91
C GLY A 52 -8.69 11.77 -4.57
N GLN A 53 -9.76 12.55 -4.42
CA GLN A 53 -10.10 13.18 -3.13
C GLN A 53 -10.46 12.13 -2.07
N ALA A 54 -11.29 11.15 -2.41
CA ALA A 54 -11.69 10.09 -1.49
C ALA A 54 -10.47 9.23 -1.06
N PHE A 55 -9.56 8.95 -1.98
CA PHE A 55 -8.33 8.18 -1.72
C PHE A 55 -7.40 8.92 -0.74
N LYS A 56 -7.08 10.20 -1.00
CA LYS A 56 -6.24 11.00 -0.10
C LYS A 56 -6.83 11.06 1.31
N ARG A 57 -8.14 11.34 1.41
CA ARG A 57 -8.84 11.39 2.70
C ARG A 57 -8.79 10.06 3.45
N GLY A 58 -9.01 8.94 2.76
CA GLY A 58 -8.92 7.62 3.38
C GLY A 58 -7.52 7.30 3.92
N ILE A 59 -6.46 7.74 3.23
CA ILE A 59 -5.09 7.60 3.75
C ILE A 59 -4.86 8.49 4.97
N GLU A 60 -5.32 9.75 4.93
CA GLU A 60 -5.24 10.68 6.07
C GLU A 60 -5.97 10.10 7.30
N ASP A 61 -7.16 9.53 7.11
CA ASP A 61 -7.93 8.90 8.18
C ASP A 61 -7.18 7.69 8.78
N VAL A 62 -6.54 6.87 7.94
CA VAL A 62 -5.70 5.74 8.41
C VAL A 62 -4.47 6.26 9.16
N MET A 63 -3.80 7.29 8.66
CA MET A 63 -2.64 7.88 9.34
C MET A 63 -3.03 8.44 10.71
N ALA A 64 -4.15 9.16 10.81
CA ALA A 64 -4.64 9.71 12.06
C ALA A 64 -4.93 8.62 13.12
N LEU A 65 -5.42 7.45 12.70
CA LEU A 65 -5.60 6.29 13.59
C LEU A 65 -4.28 5.67 14.06
N MET A 66 -3.20 5.91 13.33
CA MET A 66 -1.88 5.36 13.60
C MET A 66 -0.95 6.35 14.30
N ASP A 67 -1.36 7.58 14.56
CA ASP A 67 -0.52 8.63 15.18
C ASP A 67 0.02 8.22 16.57
N ASP A 68 -0.72 7.39 17.31
CA ASP A 68 -0.29 6.84 18.60
C ASP A 68 0.67 5.64 18.48
N THR A 69 0.93 5.16 17.26
CA THR A 69 1.79 4.00 16.98
C THR A 69 3.16 4.46 16.50
N ALA A 70 4.22 4.02 17.18
CA ALA A 70 5.59 4.23 16.73
C ALA A 70 5.90 3.35 15.52
N LEU A 71 5.48 3.76 14.33
CA LEU A 71 5.84 3.10 13.08
C LEU A 71 7.25 3.54 12.64
N PRO A 72 7.99 2.67 11.94
CA PRO A 72 9.26 3.04 11.33
C PRO A 72 9.11 4.23 10.37
N GLN A 73 10.10 5.12 10.33
CA GLN A 73 10.10 6.27 9.43
C GLN A 73 10.02 5.84 7.96
N GLU A 74 10.62 4.70 7.63
CA GLU A 74 10.61 4.10 6.30
C GLU A 74 9.19 3.72 5.89
N PHE A 75 8.37 3.24 6.82
CA PHE A 75 6.96 2.93 6.56
C PHE A 75 6.17 4.18 6.18
N HIS A 76 6.31 5.26 6.96
CA HIS A 76 5.66 6.54 6.65
C HIS A 76 6.09 7.11 5.31
N SER A 77 7.39 7.03 5.02
CA SER A 77 7.96 7.55 3.77
C SER A 77 7.43 6.78 2.56
N GLU A 78 7.37 5.45 2.65
CA GLU A 78 6.83 4.60 1.59
C GLU A 78 5.33 4.82 1.39
N LEU A 79 4.56 4.92 2.48
CA LEU A 79 3.12 5.20 2.43
C LEU A 79 2.83 6.52 1.73
N LEU A 80 3.55 7.59 2.07
CA LEU A 80 3.39 8.90 1.43
C LEU A 80 3.82 8.86 -0.04
N SER A 81 4.93 8.18 -0.35
CA SER A 81 5.40 8.00 -1.72
C SER A 81 4.33 7.34 -2.61
N LEU A 82 3.83 6.18 -2.18
CA LEU A 82 2.78 5.44 -2.90
C LEU A 82 1.49 6.25 -3.05
N THR A 83 1.08 6.96 -2.00
CA THR A 83 -0.12 7.82 -2.02
C THR A 83 0.03 8.92 -3.06
N ASN A 84 1.17 9.59 -3.09
CA ASN A 84 1.45 10.66 -4.04
C ASN A 84 1.53 10.12 -5.48
N THR A 85 2.12 8.94 -5.70
CA THR A 85 2.15 8.32 -7.03
C THR A 85 0.75 8.06 -7.58
N ILE A 86 -0.14 7.46 -6.79
CA ILE A 86 -1.52 7.17 -7.21
C ILE A 86 -2.31 8.47 -7.43
N ALA A 87 -2.16 9.44 -6.53
CA ALA A 87 -2.80 10.74 -6.68
C ALA A 87 -2.37 11.46 -7.97
N ALA A 88 -1.07 11.45 -8.27
CA ALA A 88 -0.53 12.07 -9.48
C ALA A 88 -1.02 11.38 -10.76
N ASP A 89 -1.19 10.05 -10.75
CA ASP A 89 -1.76 9.34 -11.90
C ASP A 89 -3.21 9.78 -12.15
N LEU A 90 -4.05 9.80 -11.11
CA LEU A 90 -5.44 10.24 -11.19
C LEU A 90 -5.56 11.71 -11.69
N GLU A 91 -4.71 12.60 -11.18
CA GLU A 91 -4.65 14.01 -11.61
C GLU A 91 -4.17 14.14 -13.06
N GLY A 92 -3.17 13.35 -13.46
CA GLY A 92 -2.65 13.31 -14.83
C GLY A 92 -3.69 12.85 -15.85
N GLN A 93 -4.56 11.92 -15.49
CA GLN A 93 -5.66 11.47 -16.36
C GLN A 93 -6.77 12.52 -16.48
N SER A 94 -7.07 13.23 -15.39
CA SER A 94 -7.96 14.40 -15.40
C SER A 94 -7.44 15.50 -16.33
N GLY A 95 -6.12 15.77 -16.33
CA GLY A 95 -5.51 16.82 -17.14
C GLY A 95 -5.34 16.50 -18.63
N ARG A 96 -5.28 15.22 -19.02
CA ARG A 96 -5.08 14.78 -20.42
C ARG A 96 -6.34 14.85 -21.28
N ALA A 97 -7.52 14.65 -20.70
CA ALA A 97 -8.78 14.63 -21.44
C ALA A 97 -9.46 16.02 -21.53
N GLY A 98 -8.93 17.03 -20.83
CA GLY A 98 -9.39 18.43 -20.90
C GLY A 98 -8.59 19.32 -21.86
N ARG A 99 -7.76 18.73 -22.74
CA ARG A 99 -6.93 19.45 -23.71
C ARG A 99 -7.34 19.11 -25.15
#